data_AF-V4JHG5-F1
#
_entry.id   AF-V4JHG5-F1
#
_cell.length_a   1.000
_cell.length_b   1.000
_cell.length_c   1.000
_cell.angle_alpha   90.00
_cell.angle_beta   90.00
_cell.angle_gamma   90.00
#
_symmetry.space_group_name_H-M   'P 1'
#
loop_
_entity.id
_entity.type
_entity.pdbx_description
1 polymer ?
#
loop_
_entity_poly.entity_id
_entity_poly.type
_entity_poly.pdbx_seq_one_letter_code
_entity_poly.pdbx_strand_id
1 'polypeptide(L)'
;MFQRHFGCAAMDKSHLMAAFRYVALNPVKAKLAATAAVWRWSSTPVHLRRQDDGLVTVRPLLDRVDHFAEFMERPEDSERVAALTKGQTIGDG
;
A
#
# COMPACT_ATOMS: atom_id res chain seq x y z
N MET A 1 -15.77 5.51 -15.09
CA MET A 1 -14.47 5.92 -15.64
C MET A 1 -13.39 5.63 -14.61
N PHE A 2 -12.23 5.09 -15.00
CA PHE A 2 -11.09 4.90 -14.10
C PHE A 2 -10.21 6.15 -14.15
N GLN A 3 -10.18 6.95 -13.08
CA GLN A 3 -9.28 8.10 -12.96
C GLN A 3 -7.94 7.61 -12.37
N ARG A 4 -6.86 7.72 -13.14
CA ARG A 4 -5.50 7.34 -12.71
C ARG A 4 -4.79 8.59 -12.18
N HIS A 5 -4.60 8.67 -10.87
CA HIS A 5 -3.81 9.72 -10.22
C HIS A 5 -2.40 9.19 -9.97
N PHE A 6 -1.38 9.78 -10.60
CA PHE A 6 0.03 9.51 -10.31
C PHE A 6 0.62 10.71 -9.58
N GLY A 7 0.76 10.61 -8.25
CA GLY A 7 1.52 11.56 -7.45
C GLY A 7 2.89 10.98 -7.11
N CYS A 8 3.96 11.68 -7.47
CA CYS A 8 5.31 11.41 -6.97
C CYS A 8 5.87 12.71 -6.42
N ALA A 9 6.14 12.78 -5.13
CA ALA A 9 6.74 13.96 -4.50
C ALA A 9 7.60 13.55 -3.31
N ALA A 10 8.92 13.74 -3.46
CA ALA A 10 10.06 13.35 -2.63
C ALA A 10 10.01 13.66 -1.11
N MET A 11 8.92 14.21 -0.56
CA MET A 11 8.55 14.13 0.88
C MET A 11 7.94 12.75 1.23
N ASP A 12 8.29 11.77 0.39
CA ASP A 12 7.42 10.77 -0.25
C ASP A 12 7.38 9.49 0.55
N LYS A 13 8.49 9.08 1.17
CA LYS A 13 8.67 7.69 1.58
C LYS A 13 7.67 7.26 2.65
N SER A 14 7.48 8.06 3.69
CA SER A 14 6.54 7.75 4.78
C SER A 14 5.08 7.80 4.31
N HIS A 15 4.73 8.76 3.44
CA HIS A 15 3.39 8.88 2.85
C HIS A 15 3.11 7.78 1.84
N LEU A 16 4.07 7.46 0.97
CA LEU A 16 4.07 6.35 0.04
C LEU A 16 3.91 5.02 0.78
N MET A 17 4.64 4.84 1.88
CA MET A 17 4.52 3.65 2.73
C MET A 17 3.14 3.57 3.41
N ALA A 18 2.61 4.70 3.88
CA ALA A 18 1.26 4.75 4.44
C ALA A 18 0.19 4.44 3.36
N ALA A 19 0.32 5.01 2.16
CA ALA A 19 -0.56 4.75 1.03
C ALA A 19 -0.49 3.29 0.56
N PHE A 20 0.72 2.73 0.49
CA PHE A 20 0.93 1.32 0.18
C PHE A 20 0.20 0.43 1.19
N ARG A 21 0.38 0.67 2.51
CA ARG A 21 -0.32 -0.08 3.56
C ARG A 21 -1.82 0.07 3.47
N TYR A 22 -2.31 1.29 3.22
CA TYR A 22 -3.73 1.55 3.06
C TYR A 22 -4.33 0.69 1.94
N VAL A 23 -3.71 0.69 0.75
CA VAL A 23 -4.18 -0.10 -0.39
C VAL A 23 -4.08 -1.61 -0.10
N ALA A 24 -2.98 -2.05 0.51
CA ALA A 24 -2.75 -3.46 0.83
C ALA A 24 -3.72 -4.00 1.90
N LEU A 25 -4.12 -3.18 2.87
CA LEU A 25 -5.04 -3.55 3.96
C LEU A 25 -6.52 -3.28 3.63
N ASN A 26 -6.83 -2.50 2.59
CA ASN A 26 -8.20 -2.18 2.20
C ASN A 26 -9.10 -3.42 2.02
N PRO A 27 -8.67 -4.52 1.38
CA PRO A 27 -9.49 -5.73 1.25
C PRO A 27 -9.84 -6.38 2.59
N VAL A 28 -8.94 -6.28 3.58
CA VAL A 28 -9.19 -6.79 4.94
C VAL A 28 -10.19 -5.89 5.66
N LYS A 29 -10.02 -4.57 5.58
CA LYS A 29 -10.96 -3.59 6.15
C LYS A 29 -12.35 -3.71 5.54
N ALA A 30 -12.43 -3.98 4.24
CA ALA A 30 -13.66 -4.21 3.50
C ALA A 30 -14.24 -5.63 3.69
N LYS A 31 -13.60 -6.49 4.50
CA LYS A 31 -14.01 -7.89 4.77
C LYS A 31 -14.07 -8.78 3.52
N LEU A 32 -13.29 -8.44 2.49
CA LEU A 32 -13.16 -9.21 1.25
C LEU A 32 -12.08 -10.30 1.35
N ALA A 33 -11.15 -10.17 2.29
CA ALA A 33 -10.08 -11.12 2.54
C ALA A 33 -9.78 -11.25 4.03
N ALA A 34 -9.37 -12.44 4.47
CA ALA A 34 -8.95 -12.68 5.85
C ALA A 34 -7.62 -11.97 6.18
N THR A 35 -6.69 -11.90 5.20
CA THR A 35 -5.40 -11.23 5.34
C THR A 35 -5.00 -10.57 4.02
N ALA A 36 -4.11 -9.58 4.08
CA ALA A 36 -3.57 -8.95 2.86
C ALA A 36 -2.73 -9.94 2.02
N ALA A 37 -2.19 -10.99 2.65
CA ALA A 37 -1.36 -12.00 2.00
C ALA A 37 -2.12 -12.89 1.01
N VAL A 38 -3.45 -12.98 1.10
CA VAL A 38 -4.27 -13.80 0.19
C VAL A 38 -4.92 -12.97 -0.93
N TRP A 39 -4.75 -11.64 -0.92
CA TRP A 39 -5.39 -10.77 -1.89
C TRP A 39 -4.64 -10.72 -3.22
N ARG A 40 -5.18 -11.41 -4.22
CA ARG A 40 -4.57 -11.59 -5.56
C ARG A 40 -4.50 -10.32 -6.41
N TRP A 41 -5.31 -9.30 -6.11
CA TRP A 41 -5.31 -8.03 -6.86
C TRP A 41 -4.41 -6.98 -6.21
N SER A 42 -3.41 -7.43 -5.46
CA SER A 42 -2.31 -6.59 -4.97
C SER A 42 -0.99 -7.33 -5.13
N SER A 43 0.11 -6.58 -5.17
CA SER A 43 1.46 -7.14 -5.14
C SER A 43 1.92 -7.55 -3.74
N THR A 44 1.09 -7.37 -2.70
CA THR A 44 1.42 -7.70 -1.30
C THR A 44 1.92 -9.13 -1.11
N PRO A 45 1.29 -10.18 -1.68
CA PRO A 45 1.76 -11.55 -1.51
C PRO A 45 3.15 -11.78 -2.10
N VAL A 46 3.48 -11.09 -3.20
CA VAL A 46 4.78 -11.16 -3.88
C VAL A 46 5.88 -10.56 -3.00
N HIS A 47 5.60 -9.39 -2.40
CA HIS A 47 6.53 -8.73 -1.48
C HIS A 47 6.75 -9.53 -0.19
N LEU A 48 5.71 -10.19 0.34
CA LEU A 48 5.83 -11.10 1.49
C LEU A 48 6.71 -12.32 1.17
N ARG A 49 6.63 -12.85 -0.06
CA ARG A 49 7.47 -13.97 -0.53
C ARG A 49 8.90 -13.55 -0.87
N ARG A 50 9.17 -12.25 -1.00
CA ARG A 50 10.46 -11.67 -1.41
C ARG A 50 10.99 -12.27 -2.72
N GLN A 51 10.09 -12.63 -3.64
CA GLN A 51 10.40 -13.25 -4.93
C GLN A 51 9.64 -12.52 -6.02
N ASP A 52 10.33 -12.14 -7.09
CA ASP A 52 9.69 -11.57 -8.29
C ASP A 52 8.78 -12.62 -8.95
N ASP A 53 7.69 -12.18 -9.57
CA ASP A 53 6.69 -13.06 -10.22
C ASP A 53 6.52 -12.79 -11.72
N GLY A 54 7.47 -12.09 -12.33
CA GLY A 54 7.44 -11.68 -13.73
C GLY A 54 6.61 -10.42 -14.02
N LEU A 55 5.76 -9.98 -13.08
CA LEU A 55 5.01 -8.72 -13.16
C LEU A 55 5.50 -7.69 -12.13
N VAL A 56 5.98 -8.16 -10.99
CA VAL A 56 6.43 -7.33 -9.88
C VAL A 56 7.91 -7.62 -9.60
N THR A 57 8.72 -6.56 -9.59
CA THR A 57 10.08 -6.59 -9.04
C THR A 57 10.03 -6.12 -7.60
N VAL A 58 10.36 -6.99 -6.63
CA VAL A 58 10.21 -6.70 -5.20
C VAL A 58 11.35 -5.86 -4.63
N ARG A 59 12.54 -5.95 -5.26
CA ARG A 59 13.79 -5.38 -4.72
C ARG A 59 13.71 -3.87 -4.44
N PRO A 60 13.15 -3.03 -5.33
CA PRO A 60 13.00 -1.60 -5.06
C PRO A 60 12.24 -1.28 -3.77
N LEU A 61 11.19 -2.04 -3.44
CA LEU A 61 10.43 -1.79 -2.21
C LEU A 61 11.14 -2.39 -0.99
N LEU A 62 11.72 -3.59 -1.12
CA LEU A 62 12.43 -4.25 -0.03
C LEU A 62 13.72 -3.52 0.38
N ASP A 63 14.41 -2.86 -0.56
CA ASP A 63 15.57 -1.98 -0.26
C ASP A 63 15.17 -0.74 0.56
N ARG A 64 13.87 -0.42 0.58
CA ARG A 64 13.31 0.72 1.32
C ARG A 64 12.70 0.31 2.66
N VAL A 65 12.37 -0.96 2.84
CA VAL A 65 11.68 -1.53 4.01
C VAL A 65 12.32 -2.87 4.38
N ASP A 66 13.22 -2.85 5.37
CA ASP A 66 14.01 -4.03 5.77
C ASP A 66 13.12 -5.19 6.26
N HIS A 67 12.15 -4.87 7.13
CA HIS A 67 11.22 -5.82 7.76
C HIS A 67 9.80 -5.67 7.22
N PHE A 68 9.59 -6.04 5.95
CA PHE A 68 8.31 -5.83 5.26
C PHE A 68 7.09 -6.47 5.93
N ALA A 69 7.24 -7.69 6.50
CA ALA A 69 6.16 -8.35 7.23
C ALA A 69 5.77 -7.58 8.49
N GLU A 70 6.74 -7.22 9.33
CA GLU A 70 6.51 -6.41 10.54
C GLU A 70 5.91 -5.03 10.21
N PHE A 71 6.35 -4.45 9.09
CA PHE A 71 5.79 -3.19 8.58
C PHE A 71 4.30 -3.30 8.24
N MET A 72 3.86 -4.43 7.70
CA MET A 72 2.45 -4.68 7.40
C MET A 72 1.61 -4.92 8.68
N GLU A 73 2.21 -5.49 9.72
CA GLU A 73 1.55 -5.82 10.99
C GLU A 73 1.49 -4.65 11.99
N ARG A 74 2.34 -3.62 11.82
CA ARG A 74 2.30 -2.43 12.68
C ARG A 74 0.92 -1.76 12.64
N PRO A 75 0.40 -1.27 13.78
CA PRO A 75 -0.83 -0.50 13.81
C PRO A 75 -0.72 0.77 12.97
N GLU A 76 -1.82 1.13 12.28
CA GLU A 76 -1.89 2.38 11.52
C GLU A 76 -1.96 3.60 12.46
N ASP A 77 -1.24 4.65 12.09
CA ASP A 77 -1.45 5.99 12.64
C ASP A 77 -2.72 6.57 11.99
N SER A 78 -3.79 6.72 12.77
CA SER A 78 -5.10 7.15 12.31
C SER A 78 -5.09 8.54 11.68
N GLU A 79 -4.23 9.45 12.16
CA GLU A 79 -4.10 10.80 11.59
C GLU A 79 -3.53 10.76 10.17
N ARG A 80 -2.55 9.88 9.93
CA ARG A 80 -1.95 9.70 8.60
C ARG A 80 -2.91 9.03 7.62
N VAL A 81 -3.71 8.08 8.10
CA VAL A 81 -4.75 7.44 7.27
C VAL A 81 -5.82 8.47 6.88
N ALA A 82 -6.24 9.33 7.81
CA ALA A 82 -7.20 10.39 7.52
C ALA A 82 -6.65 11.40 6.47
N ALA A 83 -5.35 11.71 6.53
CA ALA A 83 -4.69 12.57 5.54
C ALA A 83 -4.71 11.94 4.13
N LEU A 84 -4.52 10.62 4.02
CA LEU A 84 -4.62 9.91 2.73
C LEU A 84 -6.04 9.96 2.16
N THR A 85 -7.06 9.73 3.00
CA THR A 85 -8.47 9.79 2.57
C THR A 85 -8.83 11.18 2.06
N LYS A 86 -8.38 12.26 2.72
CA LYS A 86 -8.63 13.65 2.29
C LYS A 86 -8.02 13.97 0.92
N GLY A 87 -6.85 13.41 0.62
CA GLY A 87 -6.21 13.58 -0.68
C GLY A 87 -6.91 12.86 -1.84
N GLN A 88 -7.79 11.89 -1.56
CA GLN A 88 -8.61 11.21 -2.57
C GLN A 88 -9.88 11.99 -2.95
N THR A 89 -10.26 13.04 -2.19
CA THR A 89 -11.53 13.79 -2.37
C THR A 89 -11.35 15.13 -3.11
N ILE A 90 -10.15 15.49 -3.55
CA ILE A 90 -9.94 16.76 -4.29
C ILE A 90 -10.18 16.50 -5.77
N GLY A 91 -11.43 16.65 -6.20
CA GLY A 91 -11.85 16.48 -7.59
C GLY A 91 -13.35 16.61 -7.78
N ASP A 92 -13.98 17.64 -7.20
CA ASP A 92 -15.32 18.10 -7.61
C ASP A 92 -15.25 19.60 -7.86
N GLY A 93 -15.32 19.95 -9.14
CA GLY A 93 -15.42 21.31 -9.69
C GLY A 93 -15.81 21.22 -11.16
#